data_AF-A0A1M5EVM9-F1
#
_entry.id   AF-A0A1M5EVM9-F1
#
_cell.length_a   1.000
_cell.length_b   1.000
_cell.length_c   1.000
_cell.angle_alpha   90.00
_cell.angle_beta   90.00
_cell.angle_gamma   90.00
#
_symmetry.space_group_name_H-M   'P 1'
#
loop_
_entity.id
_entity.type
_entity.pdbx_description
1 polymer ?
#
loop_
_entity_poly.entity_id
_entity_poly.type
_entity_poly.pdbx_seq_one_letter_code
_entity_poly.pdbx_strand_id
1 'polypeptide(L)'
;MTEVVETPEGWLVRGEELRITELRFDWAVTLVISGTTGTYEVRLEREVRLGARHGEVRTIDPEGEPASLAPLLGLLRAEVEEIRVFSDGRLRLAFPGGTVLEVRPDNDFEAWTLTGTSGLLFVAVPGGGVAVWS
;
A
#
# COMPACT_ATOMS: atom_id res chain seq x y z
N MET A 1 18.10 -7.73 4.97
CA MET A 1 17.41 -7.15 6.13
C MET A 1 16.51 -6.05 5.58
N THR A 2 15.20 -6.15 5.78
CA THR A 2 14.28 -5.04 5.51
C THR A 2 14.66 -3.87 6.40
N GLU A 3 14.75 -2.67 5.82
CA GLU A 3 15.08 -1.47 6.59
C GLU A 3 13.84 -0.57 6.60
N VAL A 4 13.17 -0.54 7.76
CA VAL A 4 12.15 0.47 8.04
C VAL A 4 12.87 1.68 8.59
N VAL A 5 12.80 2.79 7.86
CA VAL A 5 13.42 4.06 8.26
C VAL A 5 12.32 4.98 8.76
N GLU A 6 12.40 5.36 10.03
CA GLU A 6 11.53 6.39 10.60
C GLU A 6 11.95 7.78 10.09
N THR A 7 10.95 8.62 9.82
CA THR A 7 11.06 9.96 9.26
C THR A 7 10.14 10.91 10.03
N PRO A 8 10.30 12.24 9.92
CA PRO A 8 9.39 13.19 10.57
C PRO A 8 7.91 13.04 10.17
N GLU A 9 7.64 12.46 8.99
CA GLU A 9 6.28 12.32 8.45
C GLU A 9 5.70 10.90 8.64
N GLY A 10 6.45 9.96 9.23
CA GLY A 10 6.08 8.55 9.34
C GLY A 10 7.25 7.63 8.99
N TRP A 11 7.02 6.56 8.24
CA TRP A 11 8.01 5.53 7.95
C TRP A 11 8.18 5.29 6.45
N LEU A 12 9.40 4.92 6.09
CA LEU A 12 9.78 4.49 4.75
C LEU A 12 10.19 3.03 4.83
N VAL A 13 9.51 2.15 4.08
CA VAL A 13 9.86 0.73 4.01
C VAL A 13 10.78 0.53 2.81
N ARG A 14 12.04 0.23 3.07
CA ARG A 14 13.06 0.03 2.04
C ARG A 14 13.28 -1.46 1.76
N GLY A 15 13.38 -1.75 0.48
CA GLY A 15 13.84 -3.03 -0.04
C GLY A 15 14.45 -2.84 -1.42
N GLU A 16 15.21 -3.82 -1.88
CA GLU A 16 15.76 -3.83 -3.23
C GLU A 16 14.90 -4.73 -4.12
N GLU A 17 14.79 -4.35 -5.40
CA GLU A 17 14.02 -5.07 -6.42
C GLU A 17 12.56 -5.33 -6.04
N LEU A 18 11.94 -4.40 -5.32
CA LEU A 18 10.55 -4.51 -4.89
C LEU A 18 9.62 -4.61 -6.11
N ARG A 19 8.83 -5.67 -6.18
CA ARG A 19 7.91 -5.93 -7.29
C ARG A 19 6.62 -6.56 -6.78
N ILE A 20 5.49 -6.09 -7.31
CA ILE A 20 4.20 -6.74 -7.07
C ILE A 20 4.18 -8.08 -7.83
N THR A 21 4.15 -9.18 -7.11
CA THR A 21 4.20 -10.54 -7.67
C THR A 21 2.83 -11.22 -7.69
N GLU A 22 1.93 -10.82 -6.79
CA GLU A 22 0.58 -11.35 -6.70
C GLU A 22 -0.42 -10.23 -6.35
N LEU A 23 -1.63 -10.34 -6.89
CA LEU A 23 -2.79 -9.55 -6.50
C LEU A 23 -3.87 -10.52 -6.05
N ARG A 24 -4.32 -10.40 -4.79
CA ARG A 24 -5.40 -11.22 -4.23
C ARG A 24 -6.65 -10.36 -4.16
N PHE A 25 -7.72 -10.85 -4.77
CA PHE A 25 -9.03 -10.18 -4.77
C PHE A 25 -9.99 -11.03 -3.94
N ASP A 26 -10.43 -10.47 -2.82
CA ASP A 26 -11.43 -11.05 -1.94
C ASP A 26 -12.47 -9.96 -1.57
N TRP A 27 -12.86 -9.87 -0.30
CA TRP A 27 -13.63 -8.73 0.22
C TRP A 27 -12.76 -7.48 0.44
N ALA A 28 -11.53 -7.50 -0.06
CA ALA A 28 -10.55 -6.43 -0.13
C ALA A 28 -9.56 -6.76 -1.25
N VAL A 29 -8.49 -5.98 -1.38
CA VAL A 29 -7.39 -6.29 -2.31
C VAL A 29 -6.05 -6.35 -1.58
N THR A 30 -5.33 -7.46 -1.72
CA THR A 30 -3.96 -7.58 -1.19
C THR A 30 -2.94 -7.52 -2.33
N LEU A 31 -1.98 -6.61 -2.22
CA LEU A 31 -0.78 -6.55 -3.04
C LEU A 31 0.34 -7.33 -2.35
N VAL A 32 0.86 -8.37 -2.99
CA VAL A 32 2.05 -9.07 -2.50
C VAL A 32 3.27 -8.53 -3.22
N ILE A 33 4.21 -7.99 -2.44
CA ILE A 33 5.40 -7.32 -2.93
C ILE A 33 6.62 -8.15 -2.52
N SER A 34 7.34 -8.69 -3.49
CA SER A 34 8.60 -9.40 -3.25
C SER A 34 9.77 -8.47 -3.48
N GLY A 35 10.80 -8.53 -2.62
CA GLY A 35 12.11 -7.93 -2.85
C GLY A 35 13.23 -8.90 -2.45
N THR A 36 14.48 -8.51 -2.64
CA THR A 36 15.64 -9.37 -2.33
C THR A 36 15.74 -9.73 -0.84
N THR A 37 15.22 -8.86 0.03
CA THR A 37 15.34 -8.97 1.49
C THR A 37 14.09 -9.52 2.17
N GLY A 38 13.00 -9.76 1.45
CA GLY A 38 11.74 -10.27 2.01
C GLY A 38 10.51 -10.05 1.14
N THR A 39 9.38 -10.48 1.66
CA THR A 39 8.05 -10.26 1.08
C THR A 39 7.23 -9.38 2.01
N TYR A 40 6.43 -8.51 1.42
CA TYR A 40 5.49 -7.62 2.10
C TYR A 40 4.09 -7.86 1.53
N GLU A 41 3.08 -7.72 2.38
CA GLU A 41 1.70 -7.73 1.93
C GLU A 41 1.03 -6.42 2.32
N VAL A 42 0.46 -5.74 1.34
CA VAL A 42 -0.37 -4.55 1.54
C VAL A 42 -1.80 -4.93 1.30
N ARG A 43 -2.59 -5.04 2.37
CA ARG A 43 -4.04 -5.22 2.29
C ARG A 43 -4.71 -3.85 2.21
N LEU A 44 -5.45 -3.62 1.14
CA LEU A 44 -6.21 -2.41 0.83
C LEU A 44 -7.67 -2.67 1.21
N GLU A 45 -8.13 -2.05 2.28
CA GLU A 45 -9.43 -2.37 2.89
C GLU A 45 -10.46 -1.28 2.59
N ARG A 46 -10.00 -0.05 2.39
CA ARG A 46 -10.85 1.11 2.07
C ARG A 46 -10.40 1.78 0.77
N GLU A 47 -11.11 2.85 0.41
CA GLU A 47 -10.95 3.57 -0.85
C GLU A 47 -9.48 3.83 -1.24
N VAL A 48 -9.12 3.38 -2.43
CA VAL A 48 -7.78 3.50 -3.01
C VAL A 48 -7.80 4.51 -4.15
N ARG A 49 -6.81 5.39 -4.16
CA ARG A 49 -6.60 6.37 -5.23
C ARG A 49 -5.42 5.94 -6.08
N LEU A 50 -5.66 5.59 -7.33
CA LEU A 50 -4.65 5.15 -8.30
C LEU A 50 -4.56 6.15 -9.46
N GLY A 51 -3.37 6.71 -9.69
CA GLY A 51 -3.15 7.59 -10.83
C GLY A 51 -1.79 8.26 -10.81
N ALA A 52 -1.50 9.03 -11.85
CA ALA A 52 -0.27 9.84 -11.88
C ALA A 52 -0.39 11.05 -10.94
N ARG A 53 0.74 11.50 -10.36
CA ARG A 53 0.78 12.66 -9.44
C ARG A 53 0.10 13.93 -10.00
N HIS A 54 0.12 14.12 -11.32
CA HIS A 54 -0.48 15.26 -12.02
C HIS A 54 -1.49 14.85 -13.10
N GLY A 55 -1.94 13.60 -13.09
CA GLY A 55 -2.86 13.06 -14.08
C GLY A 55 -4.25 12.78 -13.52
N GLU A 56 -5.05 12.08 -14.31
CA GLU A 56 -6.32 11.51 -13.86
C GLU A 56 -6.07 10.55 -12.70
N VAL A 57 -6.84 10.71 -11.62
CA VAL A 57 -6.83 9.84 -10.45
C VAL A 57 -8.12 9.03 -10.45
N ARG A 58 -7.99 7.71 -10.41
CA ARG A 58 -9.11 6.78 -10.26
C ARG A 58 -9.28 6.46 -8.80
N THR A 59 -10.52 6.52 -8.35
CA THR A 59 -10.94 6.06 -7.03
C THR A 59 -11.50 4.66 -7.17
N ILE A 60 -11.01 3.72 -6.36
CA ILE A 60 -11.35 2.29 -6.42
C ILE A 60 -11.75 1.86 -5.02
N ASP A 61 -12.94 1.29 -4.89
CA ASP A 61 -13.42 0.69 -3.64
C ASP A 61 -13.10 -0.82 -3.67
N PRO A 62 -12.19 -1.33 -2.80
CA PRO A 62 -11.87 -2.75 -2.73
C PRO A 62 -13.06 -3.67 -2.46
N GLU A 63 -14.10 -3.17 -1.77
CA GLU A 63 -15.34 -3.92 -1.46
C GLU A 63 -16.40 -3.78 -2.58
N GLY A 64 -16.14 -2.94 -3.58
CA GLY A 64 -17.05 -2.65 -4.67
C GLY A 64 -17.22 -3.80 -5.67
N GLU A 65 -17.95 -3.51 -6.75
CA GLU A 65 -18.17 -4.48 -7.83
C GLU A 65 -16.84 -4.98 -8.42
N PRO A 66 -16.63 -6.31 -8.57
CA PRO A 66 -15.33 -6.87 -9.00
C PRO A 66 -14.77 -6.28 -10.30
N ALA A 67 -15.61 -5.90 -11.25
CA ALA A 67 -15.19 -5.29 -12.51
C ALA A 67 -14.55 -3.90 -12.31
N SER A 68 -14.90 -3.18 -11.24
CA SER A 68 -14.33 -1.89 -10.89
C SER A 68 -12.88 -1.98 -10.39
N LEU A 69 -12.44 -3.18 -9.97
CA LEU A 69 -11.09 -3.46 -9.47
C LEU A 69 -10.07 -3.67 -10.61
N ALA A 70 -10.54 -3.80 -11.86
CA ALA A 70 -9.70 -4.04 -13.03
C ALA A 70 -8.49 -3.09 -13.19
N PRO A 71 -8.54 -1.79 -12.84
CA PRO A 71 -7.37 -0.92 -12.92
C PRO A 71 -6.18 -1.38 -12.07
N LEU A 72 -6.41 -2.10 -10.95
CA LEU A 72 -5.35 -2.63 -10.10
C LEU A 72 -4.54 -3.73 -10.79
N LEU A 73 -5.10 -4.41 -11.80
CA LEU A 73 -4.38 -5.41 -12.59
C LEU A 73 -3.16 -4.82 -13.32
N GLY A 74 -3.17 -3.52 -13.60
CA GLY A 74 -2.02 -2.81 -14.19
C GLY A 74 -0.80 -2.75 -13.26
N LEU A 75 -0.98 -3.02 -11.96
CA LEU A 75 0.10 -3.08 -10.97
C LEU A 75 0.78 -4.45 -10.94
N LEU A 76 0.19 -5.49 -11.52
CA LEU A 76 0.78 -6.82 -11.51
C LEU A 76 2.12 -6.82 -12.26
N ARG A 77 3.18 -7.28 -11.59
CA ARG A 77 4.58 -7.23 -12.04
C ARG A 77 5.19 -5.83 -12.06
N ALA A 78 4.51 -4.80 -11.58
CA ALA A 78 5.09 -3.46 -11.47
C ALA A 78 6.19 -3.42 -10.40
N GLU A 79 7.26 -2.69 -10.70
CA GLU A 79 8.28 -2.34 -9.71
C GLU A 79 7.75 -1.26 -8.76
N VAL A 80 8.08 -1.37 -7.48
CA VAL A 80 7.69 -0.41 -6.45
C VAL A 80 8.95 0.38 -6.05
N GLU A 81 8.98 1.67 -6.36
CA GLU A 81 10.11 2.54 -6.02
C GLU A 81 10.10 2.92 -4.53
N GLU A 82 8.91 3.08 -3.97
CA GLU A 82 8.73 3.57 -2.60
C GLU A 82 7.47 2.97 -1.98
N ILE A 83 7.59 2.52 -0.72
CA ILE A 83 6.45 2.24 0.17
C ILE A 83 6.58 3.19 1.35
N ARG A 84 5.63 4.12 1.48
CA ARG A 84 5.63 5.15 2.51
C ARG A 84 4.37 5.10 3.35
N VAL A 85 4.58 5.00 4.66
CA VAL A 85 3.53 5.04 5.68
C VAL A 85 3.61 6.41 6.36
N PHE A 86 2.52 7.18 6.33
CA PHE A 86 2.46 8.48 6.99
C PHE A 86 1.89 8.34 8.40
N SER A 87 2.39 9.16 9.33
CA SER A 87 1.92 9.18 10.72
C SER A 87 0.46 9.59 10.88
N ASP A 88 -0.15 10.17 9.84
CA ASP A 88 -1.59 10.50 9.80
C ASP A 88 -2.48 9.34 9.33
N GLY A 89 -1.91 8.15 9.03
CA GLY A 89 -2.66 6.98 8.58
C GLY A 89 -2.77 6.85 7.07
N ARG A 90 -2.12 7.73 6.28
CA ARG A 90 -2.01 7.52 4.83
C ARG A 90 -0.96 6.46 4.50
N LEU A 91 -1.23 5.67 3.47
CA LEU A 91 -0.25 4.81 2.79
C LEU A 91 -0.04 5.32 1.37
N ARG A 92 1.21 5.31 0.90
CA ARG A 92 1.55 5.64 -0.47
C ARG A 92 2.56 4.65 -1.04
N LEU A 93 2.23 4.08 -2.20
CA LEU A 93 3.17 3.34 -3.04
C LEU A 93 3.47 4.18 -4.29
N ALA A 94 4.76 4.37 -4.58
CA ALA A 94 5.20 5.02 -5.81
C ALA A 94 5.79 4.00 -6.79
N PHE A 95 5.51 4.21 -8.07
CA PHE A 95 5.93 3.34 -9.16
C PHE A 95 6.72 4.16 -10.20
N PRO A 96 7.60 3.51 -10.99
CA PRO A 96 8.30 4.16 -12.08
C PRO A 96 7.34 4.86 -13.05
N GLY A 97 7.73 6.04 -13.51
CA GLY A 97 6.88 6.87 -14.37
C GLY A 97 5.86 7.73 -13.62
N GLY A 98 5.92 7.75 -12.28
CA GLY A 98 5.16 8.71 -11.46
C GLY A 98 3.71 8.30 -11.15
N THR A 99 3.34 7.05 -11.45
CA THR A 99 2.11 6.44 -10.94
C THR A 99 2.19 6.30 -9.43
N VAL A 100 1.09 6.58 -8.76
CA VAL A 100 0.96 6.50 -7.30
C VAL A 100 -0.32 5.74 -6.97
N LEU A 101 -0.20 4.86 -5.98
CA LEU A 101 -1.33 4.30 -5.24
C LEU A 101 -1.32 4.95 -3.86
N GLU A 102 -2.42 5.60 -3.48
CA GLU A 102 -2.59 6.23 -2.16
C GLU A 102 -3.85 5.67 -1.49
N VAL A 103 -3.75 5.36 -0.20
CA VAL A 103 -4.89 5.06 0.68
C VAL A 103 -4.90 6.09 1.79
N ARG A 104 -6.07 6.68 2.04
CA ARG A 104 -6.27 7.63 3.13
C ARG A 104 -6.88 6.92 4.34
N PRO A 105 -6.68 7.44 5.56
CA PRO A 105 -7.39 6.89 6.71
C PRO A 105 -8.90 7.01 6.50
N ASP A 106 -9.62 6.00 6.94
CA ASP A 106 -11.08 5.98 7.03
C ASP A 106 -11.47 6.38 8.47
N ASN A 107 -12.63 7.00 8.66
CA ASN A 107 -13.05 7.47 9.98
C ASN A 107 -13.53 6.32 10.87
N ASP A 108 -14.08 5.27 10.27
CA ASP A 108 -14.82 4.22 10.96
C ASP A 108 -14.07 2.88 10.94
N PHE A 109 -13.16 2.69 9.97
CA PHE A 109 -12.49 1.42 9.73
C PHE A 109 -10.97 1.54 9.55
N GLU A 110 -10.30 0.39 9.69
CA GLU A 110 -8.90 0.26 9.29
C GLU A 110 -8.80 0.37 7.77
N ALA A 111 -7.97 1.31 7.30
CA ALA A 111 -7.94 1.64 5.88
C ALA A 111 -7.05 0.70 5.06
N TRP A 112 -5.98 0.24 5.68
CA TRP A 112 -5.00 -0.65 5.10
C TRP A 112 -4.16 -1.31 6.20
N THR A 113 -3.60 -2.46 5.85
CA THR A 113 -2.62 -3.17 6.66
C THR A 113 -1.39 -3.48 5.81
N LEU A 114 -0.20 -3.19 6.33
CA LEU A 114 1.08 -3.58 5.74
C LEU A 114 1.78 -4.56 6.66
N THR A 115 2.03 -5.78 6.17
CA THR A 115 2.85 -6.77 6.84
C THR A 115 4.18 -6.97 6.10
N GLY A 116 5.20 -7.39 6.83
CA GLY A 116 6.51 -7.71 6.25
C GLY A 116 7.21 -8.84 6.99
N THR A 117 8.44 -9.14 6.54
CA THR A 117 9.31 -10.07 7.23
C THR A 117 9.64 -9.61 8.65
N SER A 118 10.04 -10.57 9.50
CA SER A 118 10.45 -10.31 10.89
C SER A 118 9.36 -9.72 11.80
N GLY A 119 8.09 -9.92 11.49
CA GLY A 119 6.98 -9.49 12.34
C GLY A 119 6.58 -8.02 12.15
N LEU A 120 7.09 -7.36 11.11
CA LEU A 120 6.68 -6.00 10.77
C LEU A 120 5.17 -5.95 10.51
N LEU A 121 4.49 -5.06 11.22
CA LEU A 121 3.07 -4.78 11.04
C LEU A 121 2.81 -3.28 11.20
N PHE A 122 2.18 -2.70 10.19
CA PHE A 122 1.61 -1.37 10.23
C PHE A 122 0.12 -1.46 9.92
N VAL A 123 -0.71 -0.79 10.73
CA VAL A 123 -2.16 -0.73 10.53
C VAL A 123 -2.61 0.72 10.61
N ALA A 124 -3.32 1.20 9.60
CA ALA A 124 -4.01 2.49 9.70
C ALA A 124 -5.24 2.34 10.59
N VAL A 125 -5.26 3.05 11.71
CA VAL A 125 -6.37 2.98 12.66
C VAL A 125 -7.50 3.93 12.26
N PRO A 126 -8.76 3.64 12.66
CA PRO A 126 -9.89 4.52 12.38
C PRO A 126 -9.67 5.95 12.88
N GLY A 127 -10.07 6.94 12.08
CA GLY A 127 -9.92 8.36 12.39
C GLY A 127 -8.52 8.92 12.16
N GLY A 128 -7.58 8.09 11.70
CA GLY A 128 -6.20 8.47 11.37
C GLY A 128 -5.17 8.02 12.40
N GLY A 129 -3.91 8.04 11.99
CA GLY A 129 -2.81 7.47 12.75
C GLY A 129 -2.41 6.07 12.28
N VAL A 130 -1.34 5.54 12.88
CA VAL A 130 -0.80 4.22 12.54
C VAL A 130 -0.38 3.49 13.82
N ALA A 131 -0.83 2.24 13.96
CA ALA A 131 -0.30 1.32 14.95
C ALA A 131 0.87 0.51 14.34
N VAL A 132 1.95 0.35 15.10
CA VAL A 132 3.22 -0.22 14.63
C VAL A 132 3.70 -1.33 15.54
N TRP A 133 4.13 -2.44 14.94
CA TRP A 133 4.85 -3.53 15.61
C TRP A 133 6.06 -3.92 14.76
N SER A 134 7.23 -4.08 15.41
CA SER A 134 8.51 -4.39 14.78
C SER A 134 9.46 -5.09 15.74
#